data_AF-A0A2V8MU09-F1
#
_entry.id   AF-A0A2V8MU09-F1
#
_cell.length_a   1.000
_cell.length_b   1.000
_cell.length_c   1.000
_cell.angle_alpha   90.00
_cell.angle_beta   90.00
_cell.angle_gamma   90.00
#
_symmetry.space_group_name_H-M   'P 1'
#
loop_
_entity.id
_entity.type
_entity.pdbx_description
1 polymer ?
#
loop_
_entity_poly.entity_id
_entity_poly.type
_entity_poly.pdbx_seq_one_letter_code
_entity_poly.pdbx_strand_id
1 'polypeptide(L)'
;KRINVSAAFFLSIEFQNTGMLAYLTHQVAGELPRYGEFIREVQQLQRNYVFGAPGAEAQLEANKQEFFNDFVERPEFKSKFGTNTLDLSTLLQNAGIATTVGNVYITRLTGNQQVPPNGSPAKGVAILRFPITGVGPNAFVSLYFNGLTSPEIAAHIHGPAAAGSEAPVMFSLPNDQVANFPITLTVPQNNALGNGKLYVDVHTANFPGGEIRGQLPITMFIIDMLSQKLNDGTITRAQALRIIVESKLVSADEFNRAFVLMQYFGYLRRNPDDLPDHDFSGYNFWLDKLNAFNGDFVASEMVKAFLTSTEYRSRFGPP
;
A
#
# COMPACT_ATOMS: atom_id res chain seq x y z
N LYS A 1 4.20 21.48 30.04
CA LYS A 1 4.47 20.07 30.46
C LYS A 1 3.44 19.09 29.87
N ARG A 2 2.12 19.30 30.03
CA ARG A 2 1.09 18.37 29.49
C ARG A 2 1.05 18.25 27.96
N ILE A 3 1.27 19.33 27.21
CA ILE A 3 1.35 19.31 25.74
C ILE A 3 2.40 18.30 25.24
N ASN A 4 3.63 18.39 25.75
CA ASN A 4 4.73 17.51 25.33
C ASN A 4 4.54 16.06 25.79
N VAL A 5 3.89 15.84 26.94
CA VAL A 5 3.61 14.48 27.46
C VAL A 5 2.57 13.76 26.58
N SER A 6 1.51 14.45 26.16
CA SER A 6 0.50 13.84 25.30
C SER A 6 1.03 13.59 23.88
N ALA A 7 1.84 14.51 23.33
CA ALA A 7 2.51 14.27 22.06
C ALA A 7 3.50 13.08 22.15
N ALA A 8 4.25 12.97 23.24
CA ALA A 8 5.14 11.83 23.48
C ALA A 8 4.36 10.49 23.57
N PHE A 9 3.15 10.49 24.12
CA PHE A 9 2.28 9.32 24.12
C PHE A 9 1.88 8.90 22.70
N PHE A 10 1.45 9.83 21.84
CA PHE A 10 1.07 9.51 20.45
C PHE A 10 2.25 9.03 19.60
N LEU A 11 3.46 9.52 19.90
CA LEU A 11 4.70 9.08 19.26
C LEU A 11 5.26 7.79 19.88
N SER A 12 4.70 7.31 20.99
CA SER A 12 5.19 6.12 21.67
C SER A 12 4.96 4.87 20.83
N ILE A 13 5.90 3.93 20.92
CA ILE A 13 5.79 2.64 20.22
C ILE A 13 4.56 1.84 20.67
N GLU A 14 4.12 2.01 21.91
CA GLU A 14 2.90 1.41 22.44
C GLU A 14 1.66 1.92 21.69
N PHE A 15 1.53 3.24 21.56
CA PHE A 15 0.41 3.84 20.83
C PHE A 15 0.48 3.48 19.34
N GLN A 16 1.67 3.53 18.74
CA GLN A 16 1.85 3.17 17.32
C GLN A 16 1.44 1.72 17.04
N ASN A 17 1.68 0.80 17.97
CA ASN A 17 1.30 -0.61 17.81
C ASN A 17 -0.14 -0.93 18.18
N THR A 18 -0.88 0.01 18.78
CA THR A 18 -2.24 -0.23 19.29
C THR A 18 -3.21 0.81 18.76
N GLY A 19 -3.20 2.03 19.29
CA GLY A 19 -4.08 3.12 18.86
C GLY A 19 -3.95 3.49 17.38
N MET A 20 -2.71 3.68 16.89
CA MET A 20 -2.51 3.96 15.47
C MET A 20 -2.95 2.78 14.59
N LEU A 21 -2.68 1.54 15.03
CA LEU A 21 -3.12 0.33 14.31
C LEU A 21 -4.65 0.25 14.20
N ALA A 22 -5.36 0.50 15.31
CA ALA A 22 -6.83 0.54 15.34
C ALA A 22 -7.37 1.60 14.38
N TYR A 23 -6.80 2.82 14.44
CA TYR A 23 -7.17 3.91 13.54
C TYR A 23 -6.97 3.55 12.07
N LEU A 24 -5.77 3.08 11.70
CA LEU A 24 -5.43 2.73 10.33
C LEU A 24 -6.30 1.60 9.79
N THR A 25 -6.71 0.65 10.64
CA THR A 25 -7.58 -0.45 10.22
C THR A 25 -8.95 0.07 9.75
N HIS A 26 -9.55 0.99 10.49
CA HIS A 26 -10.79 1.64 10.09
C HIS A 26 -10.60 2.51 8.84
N GLN A 27 -9.52 3.31 8.79
CA GLN A 27 -9.22 4.16 7.65
C GLN A 27 -9.07 3.36 6.34
N VAL A 28 -8.33 2.25 6.37
CA VAL A 28 -8.19 1.32 5.24
C VAL A 28 -9.53 0.63 4.91
N ALA A 29 -10.39 0.40 5.90
CA ALA A 29 -11.76 -0.06 5.70
C ALA A 29 -12.73 1.05 5.21
N GLY A 30 -12.22 2.25 4.94
CA GLY A 30 -12.93 3.35 4.28
C GLY A 30 -13.77 4.21 5.21
N GLU A 31 -13.51 4.19 6.52
CA GLU A 31 -14.23 5.03 7.49
C GLU A 31 -13.33 5.47 8.65
N LEU A 32 -13.61 6.63 9.24
CA LEU A 32 -12.97 7.00 10.50
C LEU A 32 -13.60 6.19 11.64
N PRO A 33 -12.82 5.66 12.60
CA PRO A 33 -13.40 5.00 13.75
C PRO A 33 -14.23 6.00 14.55
N ARG A 34 -15.35 5.57 15.13
CA ARG A 34 -16.04 6.33 16.18
C ARG A 34 -15.30 6.16 17.51
N TYR A 35 -15.48 7.10 18.44
CA TYR A 35 -14.82 7.09 19.75
C TYR A 35 -15.04 5.75 20.50
N GLY A 36 -16.27 5.27 20.56
CA GLY A 36 -16.58 4.01 21.25
C GLY A 36 -15.95 2.78 20.57
N GLU A 37 -15.88 2.78 19.24
CA GLU A 37 -15.25 1.72 18.46
C GLU A 37 -13.75 1.71 18.70
N PHE A 38 -13.11 2.88 18.56
CA PHE A 38 -11.69 3.05 18.80
C PHE A 38 -11.26 2.54 20.18
N ILE A 39 -12.01 2.88 21.24
CA ILE A 39 -11.70 2.42 22.59
C ILE A 39 -11.81 0.89 22.70
N ARG A 40 -12.82 0.27 22.08
CA ARG A 40 -12.97 -1.18 22.04
C ARG A 40 -11.80 -1.84 21.31
N GLU A 41 -11.41 -1.32 20.14
CA GLU A 41 -10.30 -1.90 19.37
C GLU A 41 -8.97 -1.79 20.14
N VAL A 42 -8.70 -0.64 20.77
CA VAL A 42 -7.51 -0.44 21.60
C VAL A 42 -7.50 -1.40 22.79
N GLN A 43 -8.63 -1.61 23.45
CA GLN A 43 -8.75 -2.57 24.56
C GLN A 43 -8.47 -4.00 24.12
N GLN A 44 -8.93 -4.40 22.94
CA GLN A 44 -8.62 -5.71 22.37
C GLN A 44 -7.11 -5.85 22.10
N LEU A 45 -6.51 -4.85 21.45
CA LEU A 45 -5.09 -4.85 21.13
C LEU A 45 -4.19 -4.82 22.37
N GLN A 46 -4.63 -4.19 23.46
CA GLN A 46 -3.90 -4.09 24.73
C GLN A 46 -4.22 -5.21 25.72
N ARG A 47 -5.08 -6.18 25.38
CA ARG A 47 -5.49 -7.26 26.29
C ARG A 47 -4.27 -8.01 26.83
N ASN A 48 -4.07 -7.98 28.15
CA ASN A 48 -2.94 -8.62 28.85
C ASN A 48 -1.55 -8.15 28.39
N TYR A 49 -1.46 -7.06 27.63
CA TYR A 49 -0.20 -6.53 27.13
C TYR A 49 0.40 -5.54 28.14
N VAL A 50 1.65 -5.78 28.55
CA VAL A 50 2.42 -4.89 29.42
C VAL A 50 3.75 -4.62 28.75
N PHE A 51 3.98 -3.39 28.29
CA PHE A 51 5.20 -3.04 27.56
C PHE A 51 6.48 -3.32 28.37
N GLY A 52 7.47 -3.92 27.70
CA GLY A 52 8.76 -4.28 28.30
C GLY A 52 8.74 -5.47 29.25
N ALA A 53 7.57 -6.07 29.53
CA ALA A 53 7.49 -7.30 30.32
C ALA A 53 7.95 -8.52 29.49
N PRO A 54 8.52 -9.57 30.12
CA PRO A 54 8.84 -10.80 29.41
C PRO A 54 7.63 -11.39 28.68
N GLY A 55 7.75 -11.63 27.37
CA GLY A 55 6.69 -12.19 26.53
C GLY A 55 5.66 -11.16 26.02
N ALA A 56 5.84 -9.87 26.32
CA ALA A 56 4.93 -8.81 25.88
C ALA A 56 4.79 -8.73 24.36
N GLU A 57 5.87 -8.91 23.61
CA GLU A 57 5.85 -8.88 22.15
C GLU A 57 4.99 -10.01 21.57
N ALA A 58 5.14 -11.23 22.12
CA ALA A 58 4.36 -12.39 21.69
C ALA A 58 2.86 -12.21 22.02
N GLN A 59 2.55 -11.65 23.19
CA GLN A 59 1.18 -11.33 23.58
C GLN A 59 0.56 -10.28 22.66
N LEU A 60 1.29 -9.20 22.36
CA LEU A 60 0.82 -8.16 21.43
C LEU A 60 0.59 -8.72 20.03
N GLU A 61 1.49 -9.57 19.53
CA GLU A 61 1.32 -10.22 18.24
C GLU A 61 0.11 -11.15 18.19
N ALA A 62 -0.16 -11.90 19.27
CA ALA A 62 -1.37 -12.70 19.39
C ALA A 62 -2.64 -11.80 19.37
N ASN A 63 -2.63 -10.69 20.10
CA ASN A 63 -3.75 -9.75 20.11
C ASN A 63 -4.02 -9.14 18.73
N LYS A 64 -2.96 -8.75 17.99
CA LYS A 64 -3.09 -8.24 16.62
C LYS A 64 -3.70 -9.28 15.68
N GLN A 65 -3.28 -10.53 15.78
CA GLN A 65 -3.84 -11.62 14.97
C GLN A 65 -5.34 -11.81 15.27
N GLU A 66 -5.72 -11.88 16.55
CA GLU A 66 -7.14 -11.98 16.95
C GLU A 66 -7.96 -10.79 16.46
N PHE A 67 -7.42 -9.57 16.61
CA PHE A 67 -8.05 -8.34 16.15
C PHE A 67 -8.33 -8.36 14.64
N PHE A 68 -7.34 -8.65 13.79
CA PHE A 68 -7.55 -8.70 12.34
C PHE A 68 -8.45 -9.86 11.92
N ASN A 69 -8.36 -11.02 12.59
CA ASN A 69 -9.25 -12.15 12.34
C ASN A 69 -10.71 -11.79 12.65
N ASP A 70 -10.98 -11.11 13.76
CA ASP A 70 -12.32 -10.62 14.10
C ASP A 70 -12.79 -9.55 13.10
N PHE A 71 -11.94 -8.56 12.81
CA PHE A 71 -12.30 -7.40 12.00
C PHE A 71 -12.78 -7.78 10.60
N VAL A 72 -12.11 -8.71 9.92
CA VAL A 72 -12.50 -9.13 8.56
C VAL A 72 -13.77 -9.99 8.54
N GLU A 73 -14.19 -10.52 9.68
CA GLU A 73 -15.39 -11.35 9.81
C GLU A 73 -16.66 -10.52 10.06
N ARG A 74 -16.50 -9.23 10.38
CA ARG A 74 -17.62 -8.33 10.69
C ARG A 74 -18.55 -8.14 9.46
N PRO A 75 -19.88 -8.06 9.67
CA PRO A 75 -20.84 -7.92 8.57
C PRO A 75 -20.58 -6.73 7.65
N GLU A 76 -20.24 -5.58 8.23
CA GLU A 76 -19.94 -4.34 7.51
C GLU A 76 -18.68 -4.48 6.63
N PHE A 77 -17.64 -5.16 7.13
CA PHE A 77 -16.43 -5.41 6.36
C PHE A 77 -16.72 -6.34 5.17
N LYS A 78 -17.41 -7.46 5.43
CA LYS A 78 -17.80 -8.41 4.37
C LYS A 78 -18.72 -7.79 3.32
N SER A 79 -19.61 -6.90 3.74
CA SER A 79 -20.51 -6.18 2.83
C SER A 79 -19.75 -5.23 1.89
N LYS A 80 -18.67 -4.60 2.36
CA LYS A 80 -17.87 -3.66 1.55
C LYS A 80 -16.81 -4.37 0.70
N PHE A 81 -16.13 -5.37 1.26
CA PHE A 81 -14.91 -5.95 0.67
C PHE A 81 -15.06 -7.41 0.22
N GLY A 82 -16.28 -7.93 0.23
CA GLY A 82 -16.62 -9.28 -0.21
C GLY A 82 -16.55 -10.34 0.89
N THR A 83 -17.26 -11.46 0.69
CA THR A 83 -17.28 -12.60 1.62
C THR A 83 -16.31 -13.71 1.19
N ASN A 84 -16.35 -14.12 -0.09
CA ASN A 84 -15.51 -15.19 -0.62
C ASN A 84 -14.22 -14.69 -1.28
N THR A 85 -14.24 -13.48 -1.84
CA THR A 85 -13.09 -12.76 -2.42
C THR A 85 -12.85 -11.48 -1.63
N LEU A 86 -11.61 -10.99 -1.60
CA LEU A 86 -11.25 -9.75 -0.90
C LEU A 86 -10.99 -8.65 -1.93
N ASP A 87 -11.73 -7.55 -1.85
CA ASP A 87 -11.50 -6.39 -2.71
C ASP A 87 -10.26 -5.60 -2.27
N LEU A 88 -9.09 -6.09 -2.71
CA LEU A 88 -7.81 -5.45 -2.44
C LEU A 88 -7.67 -4.07 -3.09
N SER A 89 -8.36 -3.84 -4.21
CA SER A 89 -8.28 -2.58 -4.94
C SER A 89 -8.88 -1.45 -4.11
N THR A 90 -10.06 -1.66 -3.53
CA THR A 90 -10.68 -0.65 -2.66
C THR A 90 -9.90 -0.46 -1.37
N LEU A 91 -9.40 -1.53 -0.74
CA LEU A 91 -8.58 -1.41 0.48
C LEU A 91 -7.32 -0.56 0.23
N LEU A 92 -6.62 -0.79 -0.87
CA LEU A 92 -5.42 -0.02 -1.21
C LEU A 92 -5.73 1.42 -1.61
N GLN A 93 -6.84 1.64 -2.32
CA GLN A 93 -7.32 2.98 -2.62
C GLN A 93 -7.60 3.77 -1.34
N ASN A 94 -8.31 3.18 -0.37
CA ASN A 94 -8.58 3.80 0.94
C ASN A 94 -7.29 4.04 1.73
N ALA A 95 -6.28 3.18 1.55
CA ALA A 95 -4.97 3.32 2.16
C ALA A 95 -4.09 4.41 1.51
N GLY A 96 -4.61 5.16 0.53
CA GLY A 96 -3.84 6.14 -0.23
C GLY A 96 -2.77 5.52 -1.13
N ILE A 97 -2.79 4.20 -1.30
CA ILE A 97 -1.86 3.48 -2.16
C ILE A 97 -2.45 3.50 -3.57
N ALA A 98 -1.85 4.31 -4.45
CA ALA A 98 -2.29 4.47 -5.83
C ALA A 98 -2.46 3.12 -6.53
N THR A 99 -3.71 2.80 -6.89
CA THR A 99 -4.08 1.58 -7.62
C THR A 99 -4.10 1.76 -9.14
N THR A 100 -3.96 3.00 -9.59
CA THR A 100 -3.95 3.40 -10.99
C THR A 100 -2.52 3.70 -11.42
N VAL A 101 -2.01 2.81 -12.27
CA VAL A 101 -0.67 2.83 -12.90
C VAL A 101 0.44 2.49 -11.93
N GLY A 102 0.93 1.24 -11.97
CA GLY A 102 2.22 0.97 -11.37
C GLY A 102 3.27 1.80 -12.07
N ASN A 103 3.91 2.67 -11.31
CA ASN A 103 5.05 3.44 -11.80
C ASN A 103 6.22 2.53 -12.19
N VAL A 104 6.17 1.24 -11.83
CA VAL A 104 7.18 0.23 -12.17
C VAL A 104 6.53 -1.15 -12.34
N TYR A 105 6.77 -1.78 -13.48
CA TYR A 105 6.49 -3.17 -13.82
C TYR A 105 7.82 -3.93 -13.84
N ILE A 106 7.91 -5.08 -13.18
CA ILE A 106 9.13 -5.89 -13.15
C ILE A 106 8.78 -7.32 -13.53
N THR A 107 9.57 -7.92 -14.41
CA THR A 107 9.43 -9.33 -14.76
C THR A 107 10.79 -10.01 -14.84
N ARG A 108 10.84 -11.30 -14.49
CA ARG A 108 12.02 -12.14 -14.64
C ARG A 108 11.92 -12.88 -15.97
N LEU A 109 13.00 -12.92 -16.74
CA LEU A 109 13.05 -13.62 -18.02
C LEU A 109 13.74 -14.99 -17.86
N THR A 110 13.13 -16.03 -18.42
CA THR A 110 13.68 -17.41 -18.41
C THR A 110 13.29 -18.19 -19.66
N GLY A 111 14.06 -19.22 -20.03
CA GLY A 111 13.71 -20.14 -21.12
C GLY A 111 12.38 -20.86 -20.93
N ASN A 112 12.02 -21.21 -19.68
CA ASN A 112 10.76 -21.87 -19.35
C ASN A 112 9.50 -21.03 -19.68
N GLN A 113 9.65 -19.72 -19.84
CA GLN A 113 8.56 -18.80 -20.14
C GLN A 113 8.41 -18.55 -21.65
N GLN A 114 9.34 -19.04 -22.47
CA GLN A 114 9.20 -19.00 -23.92
C GLN A 114 8.04 -19.87 -24.38
N VAL A 115 7.56 -19.62 -25.60
CA VAL A 115 6.46 -20.38 -26.21
C VAL A 115 6.93 -20.86 -27.58
N PRO A 116 7.32 -22.13 -27.74
CA PRO A 116 7.40 -23.18 -26.71
C PRO A 116 8.54 -22.96 -25.70
N PRO A 117 8.43 -23.48 -24.46
CA PRO A 117 9.50 -23.39 -23.46
C PRO A 117 10.79 -24.06 -23.93
N ASN A 118 11.94 -23.47 -23.56
CA ASN A 118 13.25 -24.02 -23.87
C ASN A 118 14.12 -24.21 -22.61
N GLY A 119 15.22 -24.97 -22.76
CA GLY A 119 16.13 -25.33 -21.67
C GLY A 119 17.27 -24.34 -21.39
N SER A 120 17.22 -23.11 -21.90
CA SER A 120 18.31 -22.14 -21.67
C SER A 120 18.53 -21.88 -20.17
N PRO A 121 19.78 -21.91 -19.68
CA PRO A 121 20.10 -21.54 -18.31
C PRO A 121 20.03 -20.02 -18.08
N ALA A 122 19.96 -19.21 -19.14
CA ALA A 122 19.98 -17.76 -19.09
C ALA A 122 18.87 -17.21 -18.19
N LYS A 123 19.18 -16.09 -17.53
CA LYS A 123 18.26 -15.35 -16.67
C LYS A 123 18.29 -13.89 -17.05
N GLY A 124 17.13 -13.24 -17.01
CA GLY A 124 17.04 -11.80 -17.16
C GLY A 124 16.03 -11.15 -16.24
N VAL A 125 16.02 -9.84 -16.27
CA VAL A 125 15.02 -8.98 -15.64
C VAL A 125 14.71 -7.82 -16.59
N ALA A 126 13.42 -7.54 -16.75
CA ALA A 126 12.96 -6.34 -17.43
C ALA A 126 12.16 -5.48 -16.45
N ILE A 127 12.37 -4.17 -16.54
CA ILE A 127 11.75 -3.15 -15.71
C ILE A 127 11.16 -2.10 -16.64
N LEU A 128 9.84 -1.90 -16.60
CA LEU A 128 9.16 -0.81 -17.30
C LEU A 128 8.63 0.19 -16.28
N ARG A 129 8.94 1.48 -16.45
CA ARG A 129 8.50 2.52 -15.50
C ARG A 129 7.92 3.74 -16.19
N PHE A 130 7.01 4.43 -15.52
CA PHE A 130 6.41 5.68 -15.98
C PHE A 130 7.13 6.88 -15.33
N PRO A 131 7.33 8.00 -16.06
CA PRO A 131 7.87 9.23 -15.46
C PRO A 131 6.89 9.87 -14.48
N ILE A 132 7.44 10.55 -13.47
CA ILE A 132 6.65 11.28 -12.46
C ILE A 132 6.16 12.64 -13.00
N THR A 133 6.88 13.21 -13.98
CA THR A 133 6.59 14.51 -14.57
C THR A 133 6.12 14.30 -16.02
N GLY A 134 4.87 14.65 -16.34
CA GLY A 134 4.19 14.35 -17.61
C GLY A 134 4.73 15.05 -18.88
N VAL A 135 6.04 15.17 -19.05
CA VAL A 135 6.72 15.73 -20.22
C VAL A 135 7.75 14.73 -20.72
N GLY A 136 7.67 14.31 -21.99
CA GLY A 136 8.57 13.33 -22.62
C GLY A 136 7.92 11.97 -22.89
N PRO A 137 8.72 10.93 -23.24
CA PRO A 137 8.24 9.55 -23.39
C PRO A 137 7.47 9.11 -22.16
N ASN A 138 6.31 8.48 -22.35
CA ASN A 138 5.45 8.11 -21.24
C ASN A 138 5.89 6.82 -20.53
N ALA A 139 6.93 6.12 -20.99
CA ALA A 139 7.55 5.03 -20.25
C ALA A 139 9.04 4.84 -20.58
N PHE A 140 9.76 4.17 -19.68
CA PHE A 140 11.16 3.79 -19.82
C PHE A 140 11.36 2.32 -19.49
N VAL A 141 12.20 1.64 -20.26
CA VAL A 141 12.47 0.20 -20.13
C VAL A 141 13.94 -0.02 -19.77
N SER A 142 14.20 -0.92 -18.84
CA SER A 142 15.55 -1.44 -18.58
C SER A 142 15.51 -2.96 -18.69
N LEU A 143 16.51 -3.55 -19.35
CA LEU A 143 16.61 -4.98 -19.60
C LEU A 143 18.04 -5.41 -19.27
N TYR A 144 18.15 -6.36 -18.35
CA TYR A 144 19.43 -6.95 -17.95
C TYR A 144 19.32 -8.46 -18.03
N PHE A 145 20.33 -9.12 -18.56
CA PHE A 145 20.39 -10.58 -18.66
C PHE A 145 21.82 -11.10 -18.58
N ASN A 146 21.95 -12.37 -18.23
CA ASN A 146 23.21 -13.08 -18.19
C ASN A 146 23.01 -14.55 -18.54
N GLY A 147 24.08 -15.20 -19.01
CA GLY A 147 24.13 -16.64 -19.28
C GLY A 147 23.45 -17.05 -20.59
N LEU A 148 23.31 -16.13 -21.55
CA LEU A 148 22.87 -16.46 -22.91
C LEU A 148 23.80 -17.53 -23.52
N THR A 149 23.21 -18.49 -24.23
CA THR A 149 23.94 -19.62 -24.80
C THR A 149 24.66 -19.30 -26.11
N SER A 150 24.33 -18.17 -26.74
CA SER A 150 24.97 -17.65 -27.95
C SER A 150 24.78 -16.12 -28.03
N PRO A 151 25.47 -15.41 -28.94
CA PRO A 151 25.29 -13.97 -29.10
C PRO A 151 23.83 -13.57 -29.31
N GLU A 152 23.43 -12.48 -28.66
CA GLU A 152 22.14 -11.85 -28.87
C GLU A 152 22.01 -11.35 -30.31
N ILE A 153 20.81 -11.52 -30.87
CA ILE A 153 20.46 -11.00 -32.20
C ILE A 153 19.34 -9.96 -32.15
N ALA A 154 18.48 -9.99 -31.12
CA ALA A 154 17.41 -9.02 -30.91
C ALA A 154 16.82 -9.11 -29.50
N ALA A 155 16.18 -8.02 -29.05
CA ALA A 155 15.27 -8.01 -27.91
C ALA A 155 14.03 -7.16 -28.21
N HIS A 156 12.86 -7.59 -27.74
CA HIS A 156 11.61 -6.92 -28.05
C HIS A 156 10.66 -6.83 -26.85
N ILE A 157 9.70 -5.91 -26.96
CA ILE A 157 8.46 -5.93 -26.20
C ILE A 157 7.35 -6.33 -27.17
N HIS A 158 6.60 -7.36 -26.81
CA HIS A 158 5.51 -7.91 -27.59
C HIS A 158 4.16 -7.67 -26.91
N GLY A 159 3.10 -7.69 -27.70
CA GLY A 159 1.73 -7.72 -27.21
C GLY A 159 0.71 -7.26 -28.26
N PRO A 160 -0.60 -7.30 -27.92
CA PRO A 160 -1.16 -7.85 -26.70
C PRO A 160 -1.30 -9.39 -26.76
N ALA A 161 -0.82 -10.11 -25.73
CA ALA A 161 -1.05 -11.55 -25.56
C ALA A 161 -1.12 -11.95 -24.08
N ALA A 162 -1.98 -12.92 -23.78
CA ALA A 162 -1.97 -13.58 -22.47
C ALA A 162 -0.66 -14.37 -22.26
N ALA A 163 -0.34 -14.68 -21.00
CA ALA A 163 0.78 -15.56 -20.68
C ALA A 163 0.61 -16.92 -21.38
N GLY A 164 1.68 -17.43 -22.00
CA GLY A 164 1.66 -18.67 -22.77
C GLY A 164 1.21 -18.52 -24.23
N SER A 165 0.96 -17.30 -24.72
CA SER A 165 0.68 -17.02 -26.14
C SER A 165 1.71 -16.05 -26.74
N GLU A 166 1.93 -16.16 -28.04
CA GLU A 166 2.76 -15.21 -28.81
C GLU A 166 1.94 -14.01 -29.29
N ALA A 167 2.62 -12.92 -29.65
CA ALA A 167 2.03 -11.70 -30.18
C ALA A 167 3.05 -10.99 -31.10
N PRO A 168 2.60 -10.06 -31.97
CA PRO A 168 3.50 -9.21 -32.73
C PRO A 168 4.41 -8.35 -31.84
N VAL A 169 5.53 -7.89 -32.42
CA VAL A 169 6.44 -6.91 -31.81
C VAL A 169 5.73 -5.56 -31.68
N MET A 170 5.75 -4.98 -30.49
CA MET A 170 5.33 -3.59 -30.24
C MET A 170 6.52 -2.62 -30.27
N PHE A 171 7.65 -3.00 -29.66
CA PHE A 171 8.84 -2.18 -29.58
C PHE A 171 10.10 -3.04 -29.74
N SER A 172 11.05 -2.55 -30.54
CA SER A 172 12.42 -3.09 -30.56
C SER A 172 13.25 -2.40 -29.50
N LEU A 173 14.00 -3.20 -28.74
CA LEU A 173 14.99 -2.71 -27.79
C LEU A 173 16.38 -2.82 -28.44
N PRO A 174 17.33 -1.93 -28.08
CA PRO A 174 18.72 -2.12 -28.46
C PRO A 174 19.24 -3.45 -27.94
N ASN A 175 20.15 -4.07 -28.69
CA ASN A 175 20.91 -5.23 -28.23
C ASN A 175 21.83 -4.81 -27.06
N ASP A 176 22.32 -5.82 -26.36
CA ASP A 176 22.99 -5.77 -25.07
C ASP A 176 22.06 -5.32 -23.92
N GLN A 177 22.63 -5.21 -22.72
CA GLN A 177 21.89 -4.72 -21.57
C GLN A 177 21.55 -3.24 -21.77
N VAL A 178 20.28 -2.88 -21.60
CA VAL A 178 19.81 -1.51 -21.74
C VAL A 178 19.29 -0.97 -20.42
N ALA A 179 19.66 0.28 -20.13
CA ALA A 179 19.15 1.03 -19.00
C ALA A 179 18.32 2.20 -19.52
N ASN A 180 17.11 2.33 -19.00
CA ASN A 180 16.30 3.55 -19.16
C ASN A 180 15.99 3.92 -20.62
N PHE A 181 15.82 2.93 -21.50
CA PHE A 181 15.47 3.14 -22.90
C PHE A 181 14.04 3.72 -23.01
N PRO A 182 13.84 4.86 -23.66
CA PRO A 182 12.53 5.51 -23.74
C PRO A 182 11.60 4.80 -24.74
N ILE A 183 10.34 4.62 -24.35
CA ILE A 183 9.28 4.18 -25.25
C ILE A 183 8.05 5.09 -25.10
N THR A 184 7.21 5.12 -26.13
CA THR A 184 5.92 5.82 -26.09
C THR A 184 4.80 4.82 -26.32
N LEU A 185 4.06 4.51 -25.25
CA LEU A 185 2.87 3.67 -25.27
C LEU A 185 1.67 4.48 -25.76
N THR A 186 0.96 3.98 -26.76
CA THR A 186 -0.39 4.46 -27.08
C THR A 186 -1.38 4.05 -25.98
N VAL A 187 -2.55 4.69 -25.93
CA VAL A 187 -3.60 4.35 -24.94
C VAL A 187 -3.97 2.85 -25.00
N PRO A 188 -4.19 2.21 -26.16
CA PRO A 188 -4.47 0.77 -26.22
C PRO A 188 -3.32 -0.10 -25.71
N GLN A 189 -2.06 0.26 -25.98
CA GLN A 189 -0.89 -0.47 -25.49
C GLN A 189 -0.73 -0.32 -23.97
N ASN A 190 -0.98 0.87 -23.44
CA ASN A 190 -1.00 1.11 -22.00
C ASN A 190 -2.09 0.30 -21.31
N ASN A 191 -3.29 0.21 -21.90
CA ASN A 191 -4.36 -0.65 -21.41
C ASN A 191 -3.96 -2.14 -21.49
N ALA A 192 -3.29 -2.57 -22.55
CA ALA A 192 -2.78 -3.94 -22.65
C ALA A 192 -1.73 -4.24 -21.57
N LEU A 193 -0.81 -3.31 -21.30
CA LEU A 193 0.18 -3.41 -20.24
C LEU A 193 -0.48 -3.55 -18.87
N GLY A 194 -1.44 -2.67 -18.57
CA GLY A 194 -2.22 -2.73 -17.33
C GLY A 194 -3.08 -3.99 -17.19
N ASN A 195 -3.31 -4.74 -18.27
CA ASN A 195 -3.98 -6.04 -18.26
C ASN A 195 -3.00 -7.22 -18.33
N GLY A 196 -1.70 -6.97 -18.12
CA GLY A 196 -0.66 -8.00 -18.11
C GLY A 196 -0.47 -8.67 -19.47
N LYS A 197 -0.77 -7.97 -20.57
CA LYS A 197 -0.75 -8.52 -21.93
C LYS A 197 0.53 -8.19 -22.71
N LEU A 198 1.54 -7.60 -22.07
CA LEU A 198 2.84 -7.37 -22.67
C LEU A 198 3.88 -8.33 -22.09
N TYR A 199 4.87 -8.70 -22.89
CA TYR A 199 6.03 -9.44 -22.44
C TYR A 199 7.30 -8.93 -23.11
N VAL A 200 8.43 -9.23 -22.48
CA VAL A 200 9.76 -8.93 -23.00
C VAL A 200 10.45 -10.24 -23.34
N ASP A 201 11.12 -10.29 -24.48
CA ASP A 201 11.96 -11.42 -24.88
C ASP A 201 13.34 -10.98 -25.38
N VAL A 202 14.26 -11.94 -25.35
CA VAL A 202 15.62 -11.83 -25.89
C VAL A 202 15.87 -13.03 -26.79
N HIS A 203 16.36 -12.78 -27.99
CA HIS A 203 16.67 -13.76 -29.03
C HIS A 203 18.17 -13.88 -29.20
N THR A 204 18.63 -15.10 -29.49
CA THR A 204 20.04 -15.38 -29.77
C THR A 204 20.17 -16.23 -31.03
N ALA A 205 21.40 -16.41 -31.53
CA ALA A 205 21.65 -17.22 -32.71
C ALA A 205 21.15 -18.68 -32.57
N ASN A 206 21.27 -19.27 -31.38
CA ASN A 206 20.78 -20.62 -31.08
C ASN A 206 19.26 -20.68 -30.84
N PHE A 207 18.67 -19.56 -30.43
CA PHE A 207 17.24 -19.45 -30.13
C PHE A 207 16.61 -18.26 -30.87
N PRO A 208 16.49 -18.34 -32.21
CA PRO A 208 15.96 -17.23 -33.00
C PRO A 208 14.48 -16.95 -32.71
N GLY A 209 13.72 -17.94 -32.25
CA GLY A 209 12.34 -17.77 -31.76
C GLY A 209 12.25 -17.21 -30.34
N GLY A 210 13.37 -16.97 -29.66
CA GLY A 210 13.44 -16.43 -28.30
C GLY A 210 14.19 -17.38 -27.36
N GLU A 211 15.23 -16.87 -26.70
CA GLU A 211 15.98 -17.61 -25.67
C GLU A 211 15.34 -17.47 -24.30
N ILE A 212 14.99 -16.24 -23.88
CA ILE A 212 14.36 -15.97 -22.57
C ILE A 212 13.20 -14.99 -22.71
N ARG A 213 12.10 -15.24 -22.00
CA ARG A 213 10.87 -14.42 -22.00
C ARG A 213 10.41 -14.13 -20.59
N GLY A 214 9.76 -12.98 -20.39
CA GLY A 214 9.14 -12.58 -19.12
C GLY A 214 7.86 -11.77 -19.38
N GLN A 215 6.73 -12.22 -18.82
CA GLN A 215 5.46 -11.50 -18.91
C GLN A 215 5.47 -10.30 -17.96
N LEU A 216 5.13 -9.10 -18.45
CA LEU A 216 4.95 -7.93 -17.59
C LEU A 216 3.62 -8.08 -16.84
N PRO A 217 3.62 -8.04 -15.49
CA PRO A 217 2.43 -8.30 -14.69
C PRO A 217 1.42 -7.14 -14.77
N ILE A 218 0.22 -7.35 -14.22
CA ILE A 218 -0.77 -6.29 -14.01
C ILE A 218 -0.26 -5.49 -12.79
N THR A 219 0.21 -4.26 -12.92
CA THR A 219 0.77 -3.60 -11.72
C THR A 219 -0.28 -3.37 -10.64
N MET A 220 -0.12 -4.04 -9.50
CA MET A 220 0.83 -3.64 -8.45
C MET A 220 1.55 -4.89 -7.98
N PHE A 221 2.87 -4.84 -7.76
CA PHE A 221 3.59 -5.92 -7.08
C PHE A 221 2.88 -6.37 -5.80
N ILE A 222 2.21 -5.43 -5.10
CA ILE A 222 1.45 -5.72 -3.88
C ILE A 222 0.08 -6.38 -4.18
N ILE A 223 -0.75 -5.86 -5.10
CA ILE A 223 -2.07 -6.47 -5.39
C ILE A 223 -1.92 -7.86 -5.98
N ASP A 224 -1.07 -8.04 -6.99
CA ASP A 224 -0.90 -9.33 -7.65
C ASP A 224 -0.33 -10.37 -6.69
N MET A 225 0.66 -9.97 -5.87
CA MET A 225 1.21 -10.86 -4.84
C MET A 225 0.17 -11.20 -3.78
N LEU A 226 -0.54 -10.22 -3.21
CA LEU A 226 -1.56 -10.48 -2.20
C LEU A 226 -2.72 -11.32 -2.77
N SER A 227 -3.16 -11.03 -4.00
CA SER A 227 -4.21 -11.80 -4.69
C SER A 227 -3.76 -13.24 -4.94
N GLN A 228 -2.53 -13.44 -5.45
CA GLN A 228 -1.98 -14.77 -5.66
C GLN A 228 -1.88 -15.55 -4.35
N LYS A 229 -1.40 -14.90 -3.28
CA LYS A 229 -1.23 -15.51 -1.96
C LYS A 229 -2.54 -15.79 -1.24
N LEU A 230 -3.59 -15.01 -1.52
CA LEU A 230 -4.96 -15.32 -1.08
C LEU A 230 -5.52 -16.52 -1.86
N ASN A 231 -5.34 -16.54 -3.18
CA ASN A 231 -5.88 -17.59 -4.05
C ASN A 231 -5.20 -18.95 -3.85
N ASP A 232 -3.90 -18.97 -3.55
CA ASP A 232 -3.15 -20.19 -3.25
C ASP A 232 -3.27 -20.63 -1.77
N GLY A 233 -3.95 -19.84 -0.93
CA GLY A 233 -4.17 -20.11 0.49
C GLY A 233 -2.95 -19.89 1.38
N THR A 234 -1.86 -19.29 0.86
CA THR A 234 -0.66 -18.96 1.66
C THR A 234 -0.95 -17.91 2.73
N ILE A 235 -1.82 -16.94 2.43
CA ILE A 235 -2.25 -15.93 3.40
C ILE A 235 -3.77 -15.90 3.54
N THR A 236 -4.23 -15.49 4.71
CA THR A 236 -5.64 -15.22 4.99
C THR A 236 -6.02 -13.78 4.62
N ARG A 237 -7.32 -13.50 4.54
CA ARG A 237 -7.86 -12.15 4.36
C ARG A 237 -7.42 -11.20 5.47
N ALA A 238 -7.39 -11.68 6.71
CA ALA A 238 -6.90 -10.95 7.87
C ALA A 238 -5.43 -10.57 7.72
N GLN A 239 -4.59 -11.49 7.24
CA GLN A 239 -3.18 -11.22 6.96
C GLN A 239 -3.01 -10.23 5.81
N ALA A 240 -3.81 -10.32 4.74
CA ALA A 240 -3.77 -9.36 3.65
C ALA A 240 -4.15 -7.92 4.11
N LEU A 241 -5.23 -7.78 4.90
CA LEU A 241 -5.59 -6.50 5.50
C LEU A 241 -4.48 -5.96 6.41
N ARG A 242 -3.93 -6.81 7.29
CA ARG A 242 -2.84 -6.44 8.20
C ARG A 242 -1.60 -5.94 7.46
N ILE A 243 -1.21 -6.59 6.36
CA ILE A 243 -0.07 -6.18 5.52
C ILE A 243 -0.26 -4.76 4.98
N ILE A 244 -1.48 -4.42 4.54
CA ILE A 244 -1.80 -3.08 4.04
C ILE A 244 -1.76 -2.06 5.19
N VAL A 245 -2.44 -2.38 6.30
CA VAL A 245 -2.58 -1.47 7.46
C VAL A 245 -1.25 -1.17 8.14
N GLU A 246 -0.37 -2.16 8.32
CA GLU A 246 0.93 -1.98 8.99
C GLU A 246 2.01 -1.37 8.05
N SER A 247 1.65 -1.02 6.82
CA SER A 247 2.56 -0.37 5.88
C SER A 247 2.99 1.00 6.37
N LYS A 248 4.31 1.27 6.27
CA LYS A 248 4.86 2.58 6.62
C LYS A 248 4.30 3.72 5.77
N LEU A 249 3.97 3.45 4.51
CA LEU A 249 3.35 4.43 3.62
C LEU A 249 2.02 4.91 4.20
N VAL A 250 1.15 3.98 4.57
CA VAL A 250 -0.17 4.27 5.13
C VAL A 250 -0.02 5.02 6.44
N SER A 251 0.85 4.55 7.35
CA SER A 251 1.07 5.23 8.63
C SER A 251 1.60 6.66 8.47
N ALA A 252 2.42 6.93 7.45
CA ALA A 252 3.00 8.25 7.21
C ALA A 252 1.98 9.22 6.60
N ASP A 253 1.19 8.75 5.62
CA ASP A 253 0.17 9.58 4.97
C ASP A 253 -0.99 9.95 5.92
N GLU A 254 -1.28 9.05 6.85
CA GLU A 254 -2.40 9.18 7.78
C GLU A 254 -2.03 9.80 9.13
N PHE A 255 -0.74 10.03 9.40
CA PHE A 255 -0.28 10.46 10.73
C PHE A 255 -0.98 11.73 11.22
N ASN A 256 -1.08 12.77 10.38
CA ASN A 256 -1.69 14.04 10.77
C ASN A 256 -3.20 13.89 11.02
N ARG A 257 -3.90 13.11 10.20
CA ARG A 257 -5.33 12.83 10.34
C ARG A 257 -5.61 12.07 11.64
N ALA A 258 -4.86 11.00 11.87
CA ALA A 258 -4.90 10.24 13.12
C ALA A 258 -4.64 11.15 14.33
N PHE A 259 -3.60 11.98 14.26
CA PHE A 259 -3.21 12.87 15.36
C PHE A 259 -4.31 13.86 15.73
N VAL A 260 -4.99 14.46 14.74
CA VAL A 260 -6.14 15.35 14.97
C VAL A 260 -7.29 14.58 15.61
N LEU A 261 -7.65 13.41 15.06
CA LEU A 261 -8.74 12.61 15.61
C LEU A 261 -8.47 12.22 17.08
N MET A 262 -7.22 11.92 17.39
CA MET A 262 -6.81 11.60 18.75
C MET A 262 -6.94 12.77 19.73
N GLN A 263 -6.94 14.03 19.27
CA GLN A 263 -7.23 15.16 20.15
C GLN A 263 -8.69 15.14 20.60
N TYR A 264 -9.62 14.82 19.68
CA TYR A 264 -11.03 14.65 20.00
C TYR A 264 -11.24 13.46 20.95
N PHE A 265 -10.60 12.33 20.69
CA PHE A 265 -10.79 11.12 21.52
C PHE A 265 -10.11 11.25 22.88
N GLY A 266 -8.86 11.69 22.91
CA GLY A 266 -8.06 11.76 24.13
C GLY A 266 -8.50 12.87 25.08
N TYR A 267 -8.82 14.06 24.56
CA TYR A 267 -9.18 15.21 25.40
C TYR A 267 -10.68 15.42 25.54
N LEU A 268 -11.43 15.33 24.44
CA LEU A 268 -12.86 15.65 24.44
C LEU A 268 -13.74 14.41 24.60
N ARG A 269 -13.20 13.20 24.40
CA ARG A 269 -13.92 11.92 24.52
C ARG A 269 -15.23 11.92 23.71
N ARG A 270 -15.16 12.40 22.47
CA ARG A 270 -16.30 12.49 21.54
C ARG A 270 -15.86 12.30 20.09
N ASN A 271 -16.82 12.04 19.20
CA ASN A 271 -16.56 12.10 17.77
C ASN A 271 -16.43 13.57 17.32
N PRO A 272 -15.66 13.85 16.24
CA PRO A 272 -15.55 15.21 15.74
C PRO A 272 -16.86 15.81 15.25
N ASP A 273 -17.77 14.97 14.73
CA ASP A 273 -19.10 15.34 14.24
C ASP A 273 -20.21 15.32 15.30
N ASP A 274 -19.89 14.97 16.55
CA ASP A 274 -20.83 15.12 17.67
C ASP A 274 -21.13 16.60 17.93
N LEU A 275 -22.22 16.88 18.64
CA LEU A 275 -22.51 18.21 19.17
C LEU A 275 -21.28 18.80 19.88
N PRO A 276 -20.94 20.09 19.64
CA PRO A 276 -21.75 21.13 19.00
C PRO A 276 -21.56 21.30 17.48
N ASP A 277 -20.62 20.59 16.85
CA ASP A 277 -20.15 20.90 15.50
C ASP A 277 -21.10 20.38 14.40
N HIS A 278 -21.82 19.27 14.65
CA HIS A 278 -22.75 18.59 13.72
C HIS A 278 -22.14 18.11 12.39
N ASP A 279 -20.86 18.38 12.15
CA ASP A 279 -20.11 18.04 10.95
C ASP A 279 -18.59 17.92 11.26
N PHE A 280 -17.78 17.72 10.23
CA PHE A 280 -16.32 17.62 10.37
C PHE A 280 -15.59 18.96 10.21
N SER A 281 -16.27 20.11 10.24
CA SER A 281 -15.64 21.42 10.00
C SER A 281 -14.51 21.71 10.99
N GLY A 282 -14.72 21.44 12.28
CA GLY A 282 -13.69 21.58 13.31
C GLY A 282 -12.51 20.64 13.10
N TYR A 283 -12.77 19.39 12.71
CA TYR A 283 -11.72 18.42 12.39
C TYR A 283 -10.87 18.87 11.19
N ASN A 284 -11.53 19.28 10.10
CA ASN A 284 -10.88 19.74 8.88
C ASN A 284 -10.07 21.01 9.13
N PHE A 285 -10.61 21.97 9.89
CA PHE A 285 -9.88 23.18 10.29
C PHE A 285 -8.55 22.83 10.99
N TRP A 286 -8.59 21.90 11.94
CA TRP A 286 -7.40 21.50 12.68
C TRP A 286 -6.42 20.72 11.80
N LEU A 287 -6.91 19.83 10.94
CA LEU A 287 -6.09 19.13 9.96
C LEU A 287 -5.37 20.08 9.01
N ASP A 288 -6.09 21.03 8.42
CA ASP A 288 -5.53 22.05 7.52
C ASP A 288 -4.49 22.91 8.24
N LYS A 289 -4.78 23.30 9.49
CA LYS A 289 -3.82 24.03 10.31
C LYS A 289 -2.57 23.20 10.58
N LEU A 290 -2.69 21.93 10.96
CA LEU A 290 -1.52 21.07 11.21
C LEU A 290 -0.68 20.90 9.95
N ASN A 291 -1.32 20.70 8.80
CA ASN A 291 -0.66 20.58 7.51
C ASN A 291 0.07 21.88 7.10
N ALA A 292 -0.52 23.05 7.37
CA ALA A 292 0.11 24.34 7.12
C ALA A 292 1.40 24.56 7.93
N PHE A 293 1.55 23.85 9.06
CA PHE A 293 2.77 23.83 9.87
C PHE A 293 3.60 22.55 9.67
N ASN A 294 3.43 21.85 8.53
CA ASN A 294 4.17 20.62 8.19
C ASN A 294 4.10 19.51 9.27
N GLY A 295 2.97 19.39 9.98
CA GLY A 295 2.81 18.41 11.05
C GLY A 295 3.36 18.87 12.42
N ASP A 296 3.89 20.09 12.53
CA ASP A 296 4.35 20.62 13.82
C ASP A 296 3.14 20.99 14.70
N PHE A 297 2.80 20.08 15.62
CA PHE A 297 1.70 20.24 16.57
C PHE A 297 1.96 21.33 17.63
N VAL A 298 3.24 21.71 17.85
CA VAL A 298 3.60 22.79 18.77
C VAL A 298 3.40 24.12 18.07
N ALA A 299 3.94 24.29 16.86
CA ALA A 299 3.81 25.51 16.08
C ALA A 299 2.36 25.78 15.66
N SER A 300 1.58 24.74 15.36
CA SER A 300 0.13 24.86 15.09
C SER A 300 -0.72 25.15 16.34
N GLU A 301 -0.11 25.13 17.54
CA GLU A 301 -0.77 25.24 18.84
C GLU A 301 -1.93 24.27 19.07
N MET A 302 -1.98 23.17 18.30
CA MET A 302 -3.14 22.28 18.25
C MET A 302 -3.47 21.69 19.61
N VAL A 303 -2.52 20.98 20.21
CA VAL A 303 -2.74 20.28 21.50
C VAL A 303 -3.13 21.27 22.60
N LYS A 304 -2.53 22.47 22.57
CA LYS A 304 -2.85 23.56 23.51
C LYS A 304 -4.31 24.00 23.36
N ALA A 305 -4.76 24.20 22.12
CA ALA A 305 -6.12 24.66 21.84
C ALA A 305 -7.19 23.69 22.36
N PHE A 306 -7.00 22.38 22.21
CA PHE A 306 -7.92 21.37 22.77
C PHE A 306 -7.93 21.39 24.30
N LEU A 307 -6.76 21.39 24.95
CA LEU A 307 -6.61 21.41 26.41
C LEU A 307 -7.20 22.65 27.08
N THR A 308 -7.08 23.83 26.44
CA THR A 308 -7.56 25.09 27.01
C THR A 308 -8.95 25.49 26.49
N SER A 309 -9.55 24.66 25.63
CA SER A 309 -10.86 24.94 25.04
C SER A 309 -11.93 25.14 26.13
N THR A 310 -12.93 25.95 25.81
CA THR A 310 -14.09 26.14 26.71
C THR A 310 -14.81 24.81 26.95
N GLU A 311 -14.91 23.95 25.92
CA GLU A 311 -15.52 22.63 26.02
C GLU A 311 -14.76 21.73 27.02
N TYR A 312 -13.43 21.63 26.88
CA TYR A 312 -12.62 20.83 27.81
C TYR A 312 -12.78 21.31 29.24
N ARG A 313 -12.66 22.63 29.46
CA ARG A 313 -12.76 23.22 30.80
C ARG A 313 -14.13 23.07 31.43
N SER A 314 -15.20 23.17 30.65
CA SER A 314 -16.57 23.02 31.18
C SER A 314 -16.89 21.58 31.56
N ARG A 315 -16.32 20.60 30.85
CA ARG A 315 -16.60 19.17 31.07
C ARG A 315 -15.66 18.52 32.08
N PHE A 316 -14.39 18.91 32.09
CA PHE A 316 -13.33 18.22 32.83
C PHE A 316 -12.55 19.11 33.81
N GLY A 317 -12.85 20.42 33.85
CA GLY A 317 -12.16 21.38 34.71
C GLY A 317 -10.84 21.91 34.12
N PRO A 318 -10.08 22.72 34.88
CA PRO A 318 -8.82 23.27 34.40
C PRO A 318 -7.77 22.17 34.12
N PRO A 319 -6.98 22.32 33.04
CA PRO A 319 -5.94 21.37 32.65
C PRO A 319 -4.67 21.48 33.52
#